data_AF-A0A0T6VZH7-F1
#
_entry.id   AF-A0A0T6VZH7-F1
#
_cell.length_a   1.000
_cell.length_b   1.000
_cell.length_c   1.000
_cell.angle_alpha   90.00
_cell.angle_beta   90.00
_cell.angle_gamma   90.00
#
_symmetry.space_group_name_H-M   'P 1'
#
loop_
_entity.id
_entity.type
_entity.pdbx_description
1 polymer ?
#
loop_
_entity_poly.entity_id
_entity_poly.type
_entity_poly.pdbx_seq_one_letter_code
_entity_poly.pdbx_strand_id
1 'polypeptide(L)'
;MSTRQPQFEEIVDQLSKAVPILKSEGLDGSVKDTEKLISRIQGMGSIIPSHKNGLYSILRMMLESNTYYDSKAGECLDQAFVLMKEALGENV
;
A
#
# COMPACT_ATOMS: atom_id res chain seq x y z
N MET A 1 -4.79 24.92 -7.50
CA MET A 1 -3.86 23.77 -7.55
C MET A 1 -4.29 22.82 -6.46
N SER A 2 -4.66 21.57 -6.78
CA SER A 2 -5.00 20.60 -5.73
C SER A 2 -3.69 20.23 -5.04
N THR A 3 -3.45 20.79 -3.86
CA THR A 3 -2.31 20.41 -3.02
C THR A 3 -2.60 19.01 -2.50
N ARG A 4 -2.07 18.00 -3.19
CA ARG A 4 -2.10 16.61 -2.72
C ARG A 4 -1.49 16.54 -1.31
N GLN A 5 -1.87 15.54 -0.53
CA GLN A 5 -1.21 15.26 0.75
C GLN A 5 0.30 15.12 0.53
N PRO A 6 1.16 15.65 1.41
CA PRO A 6 2.62 15.59 1.25
C PRO A 6 3.13 14.17 0.99
N GLN A 7 2.52 13.17 1.64
CA GLN A 7 2.88 11.76 1.54
C GLN A 7 2.37 11.08 0.26
N PHE A 8 1.54 11.74 -0.56
CA PHE A 8 0.82 11.07 -1.66
C PHE A 8 1.77 10.37 -2.64
N GLU A 9 2.80 11.06 -3.12
CA GLU A 9 3.73 10.50 -4.10
C GLU A 9 4.56 9.36 -3.49
N GLU A 10 4.96 9.50 -2.23
CA GLU A 10 5.73 8.47 -1.52
C GLU A 10 4.90 7.21 -1.25
N ILE A 11 3.62 7.36 -0.92
CA ILE A 11 2.68 6.22 -0.80
C ILE A 11 2.59 5.47 -2.14
N VAL A 12 2.41 6.19 -3.24
CA VAL A 12 2.30 5.56 -4.57
C VAL A 12 3.61 4.87 -4.96
N ASP A 13 4.77 5.48 -4.67
CA ASP A 13 6.08 4.88 -4.92
C ASP A 13 6.29 3.58 -4.13
N GLN A 14 6.00 3.58 -2.82
CA GLN A 14 6.13 2.38 -1.97
C GLN A 14 5.22 1.23 -2.43
N LEU A 15 3.96 1.54 -2.74
CA LEU A 15 3.04 0.53 -3.30
C LEU A 15 3.54 0.00 -4.64
N SER A 16 4.09 0.88 -5.50
CA SER A 16 4.60 0.49 -6.83
C SER A 16 5.86 -0.38 -6.73
N LYS A 17 6.72 -0.13 -5.74
CA LYS A 17 7.87 -0.98 -5.42
C LYS A 17 7.47 -2.37 -4.91
N ALA A 18 6.37 -2.46 -4.15
CA ALA A 18 5.89 -3.74 -3.65
C ALA A 18 5.39 -4.68 -4.77
N VAL A 19 4.77 -4.16 -5.82
CA VAL A 19 4.19 -4.95 -6.94
C VAL A 19 5.17 -5.97 -7.56
N PRO A 20 6.36 -5.57 -8.06
CA PRO A 20 7.30 -6.53 -8.66
C PRO A 20 7.85 -7.54 -7.63
N ILE A 21 7.94 -7.15 -6.36
CA ILE A 21 8.43 -8.04 -5.29
C ILE A 21 7.38 -9.11 -4.98
N LEU A 22 6.12 -8.71 -4.76
CA LEU A 22 4.98 -9.63 -4.57
C LEU A 22 4.90 -10.66 -5.71
N LYS A 23 5.11 -10.20 -6.95
CA LYS A 23 5.12 -11.06 -8.13
C LYS A 23 6.28 -12.08 -8.08
N SER A 24 7.47 -11.64 -7.67
CA SER A 24 8.63 -12.55 -7.54
C SER A 24 8.45 -13.59 -6.43
N GLU A 25 7.63 -13.27 -5.43
CA GLU A 25 7.30 -14.15 -4.30
C GLU A 25 6.07 -15.05 -4.56
N GLY A 26 5.48 -14.99 -5.76
CA GLY A 26 4.31 -15.80 -6.14
C GLY A 26 2.99 -15.36 -5.49
N LEU A 27 2.93 -14.14 -4.96
CA LEU A 27 1.75 -13.57 -4.30
C LEU A 27 0.83 -12.87 -5.31
N ASP A 28 0.39 -13.60 -6.34
CA ASP A 28 -0.39 -13.05 -7.46
C ASP A 28 -1.71 -12.36 -7.04
N GLY A 29 -2.32 -12.83 -5.94
CA GLY A 29 -3.49 -12.19 -5.35
C GLY A 29 -3.17 -10.79 -4.82
N SER A 30 -2.12 -10.69 -3.98
CA SER A 30 -1.65 -9.43 -3.41
C SER A 30 -1.15 -8.47 -4.50
N VAL A 31 -0.57 -8.95 -5.60
CA VAL A 31 -0.21 -8.12 -6.77
C VAL A 31 -1.44 -7.39 -7.30
N LYS A 32 -2.49 -8.14 -7.64
CA LYS A 32 -3.72 -7.57 -8.23
C LYS A 32 -4.40 -6.57 -7.30
N ASP A 33 -4.44 -6.88 -6.00
CA ASP A 33 -5.04 -6.00 -5.01
C ASP A 33 -4.22 -4.72 -4.82
N THR A 34 -2.89 -4.81 -4.86
CA THR A 34 -1.98 -3.65 -4.76
C THR A 34 -2.10 -2.75 -6.00
N GLU A 35 -2.11 -3.31 -7.21
CA GLU A 35 -2.31 -2.55 -8.46
C GLU A 35 -3.67 -1.84 -8.50
N LYS A 36 -4.72 -2.53 -8.03
CA LYS A 36 -6.06 -1.96 -7.90
C LYS A 36 -6.09 -0.82 -6.89
N LEU A 37 -5.37 -0.95 -5.77
CA LEU A 37 -5.25 0.10 -4.77
C LEU A 37 -4.53 1.34 -5.34
N ILE A 38 -3.41 1.16 -6.04
CA ILE A 38 -2.67 2.24 -6.72
C ILE A 38 -3.60 2.99 -7.68
N SER A 39 -4.33 2.25 -8.52
CA SER A 39 -5.26 2.83 -9.50
C SER A 39 -6.35 3.67 -8.84
N ARG A 40 -6.89 3.21 -7.69
CA ARG A 40 -7.89 3.97 -6.92
C ARG A 40 -7.31 5.24 -6.30
N ILE A 41 -6.11 5.16 -5.73
CA ILE A 41 -5.40 6.32 -5.15
C ILE A 41 -5.14 7.37 -6.23
N GLN A 42 -4.57 6.96 -7.36
CA GLN A 42 -4.26 7.84 -8.47
C GLN A 42 -5.52 8.46 -9.09
N GLY A 43 -6.59 7.67 -9.27
CA GLY A 43 -7.87 8.13 -9.79
C GLY A 43 -8.56 9.15 -8.89
N MET A 44 -8.43 9.01 -7.55
CA MET A 44 -8.98 9.98 -6.59
C MET A 44 -8.08 11.22 -6.44
N GLY A 45 -6.78 11.09 -6.67
CA GLY A 45 -5.78 12.14 -6.44
C GLY A 45 -5.62 12.54 -4.97
N SER A 46 -6.11 11.71 -4.04
CA SER A 46 -6.02 11.90 -2.59
C SER A 46 -6.08 10.56 -1.85
N ILE A 47 -5.50 10.52 -0.65
CA ILE A 47 -5.53 9.40 0.28
C ILE A 47 -6.73 9.57 1.21
N ILE A 48 -7.58 8.55 1.26
CA ILE A 48 -8.77 8.49 2.10
C ILE A 48 -8.75 7.22 2.96
N PRO A 49 -9.53 7.14 4.06
CA PRO A 49 -9.51 5.99 4.96
C PRO A 49 -9.77 4.64 4.28
N SER A 50 -10.57 4.61 3.22
CA SER A 50 -10.84 3.37 2.48
C SER A 50 -9.61 2.80 1.76
N HIS A 51 -8.63 3.64 1.40
CA HIS A 51 -7.36 3.20 0.81
C HIS A 51 -6.50 2.49 1.86
N LYS A 52 -6.41 3.06 3.07
CA LYS A 52 -5.73 2.45 4.22
C LYS A 52 -6.35 1.09 4.58
N ASN A 53 -7.68 0.99 4.59
CA ASN A 53 -8.37 -0.27 4.83
C ASN A 53 -8.09 -1.31 3.73
N GLY A 54 -7.98 -0.86 2.47
CA GLY A 54 -7.54 -1.70 1.36
C GLY A 54 -6.14 -2.27 1.59
N LEU A 55 -5.17 -1.40 1.93
CA LEU A 55 -3.81 -1.81 2.23
C LEU A 55 -3.72 -2.77 3.44
N TYR A 56 -4.48 -2.50 4.51
CA TYR A 56 -4.58 -3.39 5.66
C TYR A 56 -5.02 -4.80 5.28
N SER A 57 -5.96 -4.90 4.33
CA SER A 57 -6.47 -6.20 3.87
C SER A 57 -5.40 -7.00 3.13
N ILE A 58 -4.55 -6.33 2.34
CA ILE A 58 -3.41 -6.94 1.64
C ILE A 58 -2.38 -7.45 2.65
N LEU A 59 -1.99 -6.60 3.62
CA LEU A 59 -1.04 -6.97 4.67
C LEU A 59 -1.55 -8.17 5.50
N ARG A 60 -2.84 -8.18 5.83
CA ARG A 60 -3.48 -9.28 6.53
C ARG A 60 -3.41 -10.59 5.74
N MET A 61 -3.64 -10.57 4.42
CA MET A 61 -3.51 -11.77 3.59
C MET A 61 -2.08 -12.31 3.57
N MET A 62 -1.07 -11.43 3.55
CA MET A 62 0.34 -11.84 3.63
C MET A 62 0.68 -12.47 4.98
N LEU A 63 0.13 -11.92 6.07
CA LEU A 63 0.27 -12.49 7.42
C LEU A 63 -0.36 -13.89 7.49
N GLU A 64 -1.57 -14.05 6.97
CA GLU A 64 -2.29 -15.34 6.94
C GLU A 64 -1.58 -16.39 6.06
N SER A 65 -0.80 -15.94 5.08
CA SER A 65 0.00 -16.80 4.19
C SER A 65 1.41 -17.09 4.72
N ASN A 66 1.77 -16.61 5.92
CA ASN A 66 3.12 -16.67 6.51
C ASN A 66 4.23 -16.04 5.65
N THR A 67 3.90 -15.19 4.68
CA THR A 67 4.89 -14.52 3.82
C THR A 67 5.28 -13.14 4.32
N TYR A 68 4.50 -12.55 5.24
CA TYR A 68 4.67 -11.17 5.69
C TYR A 68 6.06 -10.85 6.25
N TYR A 69 6.60 -11.68 7.16
CA TYR A 69 7.85 -11.37 7.87
C TYR A 69 9.12 -11.60 7.04
N ASP A 70 9.06 -12.44 6.01
CA ASP A 70 10.21 -12.76 5.15
C ASP A 70 10.15 -12.01 3.81
N SER A 71 9.04 -11.30 3.55
CA SER A 71 8.78 -10.60 2.29
C SER A 71 9.30 -9.17 2.32
N LYS A 72 10.13 -8.83 1.32
CA LYS A 72 10.53 -7.44 1.09
C LYS A 72 9.36 -6.57 0.63
N ALA A 73 8.29 -7.19 0.10
CA ALA A 73 7.07 -6.46 -0.20
C ALA A 73 6.33 -6.05 1.07
N GLY A 74 6.41 -6.87 2.13
CA GLY A 74 5.86 -6.54 3.45
C GLY A 74 6.38 -5.20 3.97
N GLU A 75 7.70 -4.99 3.90
CA GLU A 75 8.35 -3.74 4.31
C GLU A 75 7.84 -2.51 3.53
N CYS A 76 7.75 -2.61 2.20
CA CYS A 76 7.23 -1.53 1.37
C CYS A 76 5.75 -1.22 1.67
N LEU A 77 4.94 -2.26 1.85
CA LEU A 77 3.51 -2.10 2.15
C LEU A 77 3.28 -1.54 3.56
N ASP A 78 4.10 -1.91 4.54
CA ASP A 78 4.06 -1.33 5.89
C ASP A 78 4.45 0.16 5.88
N GLN A 79 5.51 0.52 5.15
CA GLN A 79 5.89 1.93 4.98
C GLN A 79 4.77 2.73 4.34
N ALA A 80 4.15 2.21 3.27
CA ALA A 80 2.97 2.83 2.67
C ALA A 80 1.81 2.98 3.69
N PHE A 81 1.63 2.00 4.58
CA PHE A 81 0.58 2.04 5.59
C PHE A 81 0.82 3.13 6.63
N VAL A 82 2.05 3.28 7.11
CA VAL A 82 2.47 4.37 8.01
C VAL A 82 2.23 5.73 7.36
N LEU A 83 2.69 5.91 6.13
CA LEU A 83 2.50 7.15 5.37
C LEU A 83 1.01 7.46 5.14
N MET A 84 0.17 6.44 4.91
CA MET A 84 -1.28 6.63 4.82
C MET A 84 -1.89 7.10 6.14
N LYS A 85 -1.43 6.60 7.29
CA LYS A 85 -1.88 7.10 8.60
C LYS A 85 -1.53 8.58 8.77
N GLU A 86 -0.29 8.96 8.45
CA GLU A 86 0.15 10.37 8.51
C GLU A 86 -0.69 11.26 7.58
N ALA A 87 -0.92 10.82 6.33
CA ALA A 87 -1.74 11.53 5.37
C ALA A 87 -3.18 11.75 5.84
N LEU A 88 -3.68 10.87 6.72
CA LEU A 88 -5.01 10.92 7.32
C LEU A 88 -5.04 11.67 8.66
N GLY A 89 -3.89 12.15 9.16
CA GLY A 89 -3.78 12.80 10.46
C GLY A 89 -3.96 11.84 11.64
N GLU A 90 -3.80 10.53 11.41
CA GLU A 90 -3.80 9.54 12.47
C GLU A 90 -2.38 9.51 13.08
N ASN A 91 -2.25 9.86 14.37
CA ASN A 91 -0.96 9.77 15.06
C ASN A 91 -0.37 8.36 14.90
N VAL A 92 0.89 8.32 14.45
CA VAL A 92 1.72 7.11 14.34
C VAL A 92 2.49 6.93 15.63
#